data_AF-A0A2V9Y0I7-F1
#
_entry.id   AF-A0A2V9Y0I7-F1
#
_cell.length_a   1.000
_cell.length_b   1.000
_cell.length_c   1.000
_cell.angle_alpha   90.00
_cell.angle_beta   90.00
_cell.angle_gamma   90.00
#
_symmetry.space_group_name_H-M   'P 1'
#
loop_
_entity.id
_entity.type
_entity.pdbx_description
1 polymer ?
#
loop_
_entity_poly.entity_id
_entity_poly.type
_entity_poly.pdbx_seq_one_letter_code
_entity_poly.pdbx_strand_id
1 'polypeptide(L)'
;IMRRILMLICIVVFATTTAPQSASGQYTQSKPAPAQIEDRKQVEASNPKSEEQDEPIAAMKADLQRMRVILNQMRTNLAFVQNTATPLKHQFELENEMWQVVLDRMDRRIQEMERGRGAKPER
;
A
#
# COMPACT_ATOMS: atom_id res chain seq x y z
N ILE A 1 16.86 -27.26 -21.52
CA ILE A 1 15.41 -27.53 -21.32
C ILE A 1 14.80 -26.59 -20.28
N MET A 2 15.36 -26.41 -19.07
CA MET A 2 14.81 -25.48 -18.06
C MET A 2 14.76 -23.99 -18.49
N ARG A 3 15.73 -23.48 -19.27
CA ARG A 3 15.67 -22.10 -19.81
C ARG A 3 14.54 -21.88 -20.84
N ARG A 4 14.11 -22.94 -21.54
CA ARG A 4 12.99 -22.87 -22.49
C ARG A 4 11.62 -22.98 -21.78
N ILE A 5 11.58 -23.70 -20.66
CA ILE A 5 10.39 -23.81 -19.79
C ILE A 5 10.14 -22.47 -19.06
N LEU A 6 11.19 -21.80 -18.58
CA LEU A 6 11.07 -20.50 -17.92
C LEU A 6 10.56 -19.40 -18.89
N MET A 7 11.00 -19.42 -20.15
CA MET A 7 10.57 -18.43 -21.14
C MET A 7 9.11 -18.64 -21.61
N LEU A 8 8.62 -19.88 -21.61
CA LEU A 8 7.22 -20.19 -21.94
C LEU A 8 6.26 -19.75 -20.82
N ILE A 9 6.69 -19.81 -19.55
CA ILE A 9 5.89 -19.30 -18.42
C ILE A 9 5.74 -17.77 -18.49
N CYS A 10 6.75 -17.04 -18.96
CA CYS A 10 6.66 -15.58 -19.14
C CYS A 10 5.77 -15.15 -20.32
N ILE A 11 5.54 -16.00 -21.33
CA ILE A 11 4.72 -15.66 -22.51
C ILE A 11 3.23 -15.92 -22.26
N VAL A 12 2.87 -16.87 -21.40
CA VAL A 12 1.46 -17.23 -21.14
C VAL A 12 0.73 -16.18 -20.26
N VAL A 13 1.44 -15.37 -19.48
CA VAL A 13 0.82 -14.34 -18.62
C VAL A 13 0.51 -13.03 -19.37
N PHE A 14 1.04 -12.82 -20.58
CA PHE A 14 0.85 -11.56 -21.33
C PHE A 14 -0.19 -11.61 -22.46
N ALA A 15 -0.91 -12.72 -22.65
CA ALA A 15 -1.71 -12.95 -23.86
C ALA A 15 -3.23 -13.11 -23.68
N THR A 16 -3.84 -12.66 -22.57
CA THR A 16 -5.32 -12.65 -22.46
C THR A 16 -5.87 -11.45 -21.66
N THR A 17 -5.67 -10.22 -22.16
CA THR A 17 -6.57 -9.10 -21.83
C THR A 17 -6.93 -8.33 -23.10
N THR A 18 -7.76 -8.90 -23.96
CA THR A 18 -8.47 -8.12 -24.98
C THR A 18 -9.81 -7.67 -24.38
N ALA A 19 -9.84 -6.46 -23.82
CA ALA A 19 -11.09 -5.72 -23.62
C ALA A 19 -11.14 -4.58 -24.66
N PRO A 20 -12.22 -4.48 -25.46
CA PRO A 20 -12.33 -3.49 -26.53
C PRO A 20 -12.52 -2.07 -25.97
N GLN A 21 -11.71 -1.15 -26.49
CA GLN A 21 -11.88 0.29 -26.29
C GLN A 21 -12.96 0.78 -27.25
N SER A 22 -14.17 1.02 -26.73
CA SER A 22 -15.18 1.79 -27.45
C SER A 22 -14.82 3.27 -27.37
N ALA A 23 -14.19 3.77 -28.43
CA ALA A 23 -14.06 5.20 -28.69
C ALA A 23 -15.40 5.74 -29.19
N SER A 24 -16.11 6.50 -28.35
CA SER A 24 -17.04 7.52 -28.84
C SER A 24 -17.31 8.54 -27.74
N GLY A 25 -17.00 9.79 -28.04
CA GLY A 25 -17.15 10.90 -27.12
C GLY A 25 -16.79 12.20 -27.82
N GLN A 26 -17.59 12.53 -28.84
CA GLN A 26 -17.53 13.78 -29.57
C GLN A 26 -17.55 14.97 -28.60
N TYR A 27 -16.51 15.78 -28.67
CA TYR A 27 -16.48 17.13 -28.12
C TYR A 27 -17.38 18.01 -28.98
N THR A 28 -18.68 18.02 -28.69
CA THR A 28 -19.56 19.10 -29.14
C THR A 28 -19.39 20.28 -28.19
N GLN A 29 -18.51 21.19 -28.60
CA GLN A 29 -18.46 22.56 -28.13
C GLN A 29 -19.83 23.23 -28.34
N SER A 30 -20.44 23.73 -27.27
CA SER A 30 -21.62 24.62 -27.34
C SER A 30 -21.62 25.56 -26.14
N LYS A 31 -21.22 26.81 -26.44
CA LYS A 31 -21.65 28.15 -25.96
C LYS A 31 -22.35 28.31 -24.58
N PRO A 32 -22.06 29.39 -23.81
CA PRO A 32 -22.37 29.47 -22.37
C PRO A 32 -23.70 30.16 -21.97
N ALA A 33 -24.10 29.89 -20.71
CA ALA A 33 -24.88 30.68 -19.73
C ALA A 33 -26.44 30.69 -19.78
N PRO A 34 -27.17 31.03 -18.69
CA PRO A 34 -26.89 30.92 -17.23
C PRO A 34 -28.07 30.36 -16.37
N ALA A 35 -27.77 30.15 -15.08
CA ALA A 35 -28.67 30.10 -13.89
C ALA A 35 -29.68 28.94 -13.78
N GLN A 36 -29.56 28.16 -12.69
CA GLN A 36 -30.62 27.96 -11.69
C GLN A 36 -29.98 27.60 -10.34
N ILE A 37 -30.38 28.38 -9.34
CA ILE A 37 -30.11 28.18 -7.91
C ILE A 37 -31.05 27.06 -7.48
N GLU A 38 -30.53 25.96 -6.96
CA GLU A 38 -31.37 25.01 -6.24
C GLU A 38 -30.71 24.54 -4.94
N ASP A 39 -31.40 24.93 -3.88
CA ASP A 39 -31.24 24.64 -2.47
C ASP A 39 -31.08 23.13 -2.25
N ARG A 40 -29.88 22.69 -1.84
CA ARG A 40 -29.70 21.33 -1.31
C ARG A 40 -29.20 21.41 0.12
N LYS A 41 -30.18 21.48 1.02
CA LYS A 41 -30.16 21.03 2.42
C LYS A 41 -28.87 20.32 2.81
N GLN A 42 -28.13 21.01 3.67
CA GLN A 42 -27.09 20.50 4.54
C GLN A 42 -27.60 19.25 5.26
N VAL A 43 -27.14 18.07 4.81
CA VAL A 43 -27.35 16.83 5.54
C VAL A 43 -26.28 16.79 6.63
N GLU A 44 -26.72 17.10 7.83
CA GLU A 44 -25.97 16.95 9.07
C GLU A 44 -25.59 15.47 9.21
N ALA A 45 -24.35 15.15 8.80
CA ALA A 45 -23.79 13.82 8.94
C ALA A 45 -23.58 13.55 10.44
N SER A 46 -24.57 12.89 11.03
CA SER A 46 -24.48 12.23 12.31
C SER A 46 -23.23 11.37 12.29
N ASN A 47 -22.33 11.64 13.23
CA ASN A 47 -20.98 11.10 13.28
C ASN A 47 -20.99 9.83 14.16
N PRO A 48 -20.95 8.58 13.63
CA PRO A 48 -20.75 7.40 14.46
C PRO A 48 -19.24 7.23 14.71
N LYS A 49 -18.60 8.20 15.35
CA LYS A 49 -17.14 8.23 15.52
C LYS A 49 -16.79 7.77 16.91
N SER A 50 -16.75 6.46 17.15
CA SER A 50 -15.91 5.89 18.22
C SER A 50 -15.58 4.41 18.08
N GLU A 51 -16.30 3.59 17.31
CA GLU A 51 -16.05 2.13 17.27
C GLU A 51 -15.25 1.65 16.04
N GLU A 52 -15.24 2.42 14.94
CA GLU A 52 -14.61 2.02 13.66
C GLU A 52 -13.07 2.24 13.60
N GLN A 53 -12.47 2.85 14.64
CA GLN A 53 -11.05 3.23 14.64
C GLN A 53 -10.12 2.27 15.39
N ASP A 54 -10.64 1.22 16.05
CA ASP A 54 -9.82 0.18 16.70
C ASP A 54 -9.30 -0.87 15.72
N GLU A 55 -10.16 -1.31 14.79
CA GLU A 55 -9.81 -2.25 13.74
C GLU A 55 -8.59 -1.84 12.90
N PRO A 56 -8.44 -0.57 12.46
CA PRO A 56 -7.30 -0.18 11.65
C PRO A 56 -5.96 -0.24 12.41
N ILE A 57 -5.91 0.08 13.71
CA ILE A 57 -4.65 0.01 14.49
C ILE A 57 -4.23 -1.45 14.69
N ALA A 58 -5.18 -2.33 14.99
CA ALA A 58 -4.91 -3.76 15.14
C ALA A 58 -4.38 -4.38 13.83
N ALA A 59 -5.00 -4.04 12.68
CA ALA A 59 -4.54 -4.48 11.37
C ALA A 59 -3.10 -4.00 11.07
N MET A 60 -2.81 -2.72 11.30
CA MET A 60 -1.46 -2.17 11.10
C MET A 60 -0.40 -2.84 11.98
N LYS A 61 -0.74 -3.19 13.23
CA LYS A 61 0.17 -3.93 14.12
C LYS A 61 0.43 -5.34 13.61
N ALA A 62 -0.61 -6.03 13.13
CA ALA A 62 -0.46 -7.36 12.55
C ALA A 62 0.42 -7.34 11.30
N ASP A 63 0.23 -6.36 10.42
CA ASP A 63 1.05 -6.20 9.22
C ASP A 63 2.51 -5.90 9.56
N LEU A 64 2.74 -5.03 10.54
CA LEU A 64 4.08 -4.73 11.02
C LEU A 64 4.79 -5.98 11.56
N GLN A 65 4.09 -6.80 12.34
CA GLN A 65 4.63 -8.08 12.83
C GLN A 65 5.00 -9.02 11.68
N ARG A 66 4.12 -9.19 10.68
CA ARG A 66 4.40 -10.03 9.50
C ARG A 66 5.63 -9.54 8.75
N MET A 67 5.74 -8.23 8.50
CA MET A 67 6.87 -7.68 7.79
C MET A 67 8.19 -7.81 8.56
N ARG A 68 8.18 -7.70 9.90
CA ARG A 68 9.37 -7.99 10.72
C ARG A 68 9.86 -9.43 10.54
N VAL A 69 8.94 -10.39 10.46
CA VAL A 69 9.28 -11.80 10.20
C VAL A 69 9.92 -11.96 8.83
N ILE A 70 9.32 -11.36 7.79
CA ILE A 70 9.86 -11.40 6.42
C ILE A 70 11.26 -10.78 6.34
N LEU A 71 11.47 -9.62 6.97
CA LEU A 71 12.76 -8.94 7.00
C LEU A 71 13.82 -9.79 7.70
N ASN A 72 13.47 -10.47 8.80
CA ASN A 72 14.36 -11.42 9.43
C ASN A 72 14.68 -12.63 8.53
N GLN A 73 13.72 -13.11 7.76
CA GLN A 73 13.97 -14.17 6.78
C GLN A 73 14.92 -13.69 5.67
N MET A 74 14.77 -12.46 5.17
CA MET A 74 15.69 -11.87 4.19
C MET A 74 17.11 -11.77 4.73
N ARG A 75 17.28 -11.29 5.97
CA ARG A 75 18.59 -11.23 6.65
C ARG A 75 19.21 -12.61 6.84
N THR A 76 18.39 -13.58 7.25
CA THR A 76 18.82 -14.96 7.45
C THR A 76 19.26 -15.60 6.13
N ASN A 77 18.47 -15.42 5.06
CA ASN A 77 18.80 -15.89 3.73
C ASN A 77 20.11 -15.27 3.23
N LEU A 78 20.31 -13.98 3.49
CA LEU A 78 21.51 -13.25 3.09
C LEU A 78 22.77 -13.77 3.79
N ALA A 79 22.67 -14.25 5.03
CA ALA A 79 23.80 -14.82 5.77
C ALA A 79 24.34 -16.12 5.13
N PHE A 80 23.51 -16.84 4.36
CA PHE A 80 23.93 -18.03 3.62
C PHE A 80 24.57 -17.72 2.26
N VAL A 81 24.56 -16.45 1.82
CA VAL A 81 25.23 -16.01 0.60
C VAL A 81 26.72 -15.92 0.86
N GLN A 82 27.44 -17.03 0.62
CA GLN A 82 28.87 -17.19 0.91
C GLN A 82 29.78 -16.21 0.15
N ASN A 83 29.30 -15.65 -0.97
CA ASN A 83 30.09 -14.73 -1.79
C ASN A 83 29.89 -13.28 -1.32
N THR A 84 30.59 -12.94 -0.23
CA THR A 84 30.41 -11.71 0.56
C THR A 84 30.81 -10.42 -0.16
N ALA A 85 31.51 -10.53 -1.29
CA ALA A 85 31.99 -9.40 -2.09
C ALA A 85 31.26 -9.27 -3.45
N THR A 86 30.01 -9.74 -3.53
CA THR A 86 29.21 -9.59 -4.76
C THR A 86 28.34 -8.34 -4.69
N PRO A 87 28.25 -7.55 -5.78
CA PRO A 87 27.32 -6.41 -5.87
C PRO A 87 25.87 -6.78 -5.51
N LEU A 88 25.47 -8.01 -5.82
CA LEU A 88 24.14 -8.53 -5.51
C LEU A 88 23.89 -8.66 -4.00
N LYS A 89 24.87 -9.14 -3.23
CA LYS A 89 24.73 -9.21 -1.76
C LYS A 89 24.56 -7.81 -1.18
N HIS A 90 25.38 -6.87 -1.64
CA HIS A 90 25.30 -5.48 -1.17
C HIS A 90 23.94 -4.84 -1.46
N GLN A 91 23.35 -5.14 -2.63
CA GLN A 91 21.99 -4.68 -2.94
C GLN A 91 20.96 -5.18 -1.92
N PHE A 92 21.02 -6.45 -1.52
CA PHE A 92 20.12 -6.99 -0.49
C PHE A 92 20.38 -6.40 0.91
N GLU A 93 21.62 -6.00 1.22
CA GLU A 93 21.93 -5.27 2.46
C GLU A 93 21.23 -3.90 2.48
N LEU A 94 21.32 -3.14 1.38
CA LEU A 94 20.62 -1.86 1.24
C LEU A 94 19.10 -2.01 1.29
N GLU A 95 18.55 -3.05 0.66
CA GLU A 95 17.11 -3.36 0.74
C GLU A 95 16.69 -3.69 2.18
N ASN A 96 17.49 -4.47 2.92
CA ASN A 96 17.23 -4.75 4.34
C ASN A 96 17.23 -3.48 5.19
N GLU A 97 18.14 -2.53 4.93
CA GLU A 97 18.21 -1.23 5.61
C GLU A 97 16.99 -0.37 5.30
N MET A 98 16.60 -0.28 4.02
CA MET A 98 15.41 0.47 3.60
C MET A 98 14.15 -0.08 4.27
N TRP A 99 13.95 -1.40 4.26
CA TRP A 99 12.78 -2.01 4.89
C TRP A 99 12.77 -1.79 6.40
N GLN A 100 13.92 -1.79 7.07
CA GLN A 100 14.01 -1.44 8.49
C GLN A 100 13.50 -0.01 8.73
N VAL A 101 13.92 0.97 7.94
CA VAL A 101 13.45 2.37 8.06
C VAL A 101 11.95 2.48 7.89
N VAL A 102 11.36 1.75 6.94
CA VAL A 102 9.91 1.73 6.73
C VAL A 102 9.18 1.16 7.94
N LEU A 103 9.68 0.05 8.50
CA LEU A 103 9.07 -0.57 9.67
C LEU A 103 9.15 0.31 10.91
N ASP A 104 10.29 0.99 11.12
CA ASP A 104 10.47 1.91 12.23
C ASP A 104 9.50 3.11 12.13
N ARG A 105 9.27 3.62 10.91
CA ARG A 105 8.27 4.67 10.66
C ARG A 105 6.85 4.19 10.96
N MET A 106 6.51 2.96 10.57
CA MET A 106 5.18 2.39 10.85
C MET A 106 4.96 2.18 12.34
N ASP A 107 5.98 1.69 13.05
CA ASP A 107 5.95 1.48 14.49
C ASP A 107 5.70 2.80 15.23
N ARG A 108 6.47 3.84 14.89
CA ARG A 108 6.29 5.19 15.44
C ARG A 108 4.88 5.74 15.18
N ARG A 109 4.36 5.57 13.96
CA ARG A 109 2.99 6.02 13.63
C ARG A 109 1.95 5.34 14.51
N ILE A 110 2.07 4.03 14.73
CA ILE A 110 1.19 3.27 15.63
C ILE A 110 1.26 3.83 17.05
N GLN A 111 2.47 4.04 17.58
CA GLN A 111 2.65 4.61 18.92
C GLN A 111 2.01 6.00 19.06
N GLU A 112 2.13 6.86 18.04
CA GLU A 112 1.50 8.18 18.02
C GLU A 112 -0.03 8.10 18.04
N MET A 113 -0.62 7.16 17.29
CA MET A 113 -2.07 6.92 17.30
C MET A 113 -2.57 6.34 18.63
N GLU A 114 -1.82 5.40 19.22
CA GLU A 114 -2.14 4.82 20.54
C GLU A 114 -2.05 5.89 21.64
N ARG A 115 -1.04 6.77 21.60
CA ARG A 115 -0.88 7.88 22.55
C ARG A 115 -1.96 8.95 22.39
N GLY A 116 -2.34 9.29 21.15
CA GLY A 116 -3.41 10.25 20.87
C GLY A 116 -4.78 9.77 21.37
N ARG A 117 -5.02 8.46 21.41
CA ARG A 117 -6.24 7.86 21.96
C ARG A 117 -6.29 7.92 23.48
N GLY A 118 -5.18 7.69 24.17
CA GLY A 118 -5.11 7.74 25.65
C GLY A 118 -5.24 9.14 26.25
N ALA A 119 -5.17 10.20 25.45
CA ALA A 119 -5.20 11.59 25.90
C ALA A 119 -6.59 12.26 25.81
N LYS A 120 -7.66 11.53 25.44
CA LYS A 120 -9.01 12.09 25.37
C LYS A 120 -9.56 12.28 26.79
N PRO A 121 -9.76 13.52 27.29
CA PRO A 121 -10.29 13.73 28.63
C PRO A 121 -11.78 13.32 28.66
N GLU A 122 -12.16 12.49 29.63
CA GLU A 122 -13.56 12.32 30.02
C GLU A 122 -14.10 13.70 30.43
N ARG A 123 -15.20 14.10 29.79
CA ARG A 123 -15.92 15.34 30.11
C ARG A 123 -16.91 15.10 31.23
#